data_AF-A0A372ZLT5-F1
#
_entry.id   AF-A0A372ZLT5-F1
#
_cell.length_a   1.000
_cell.length_b   1.000
_cell.length_c   1.000
_cell.angle_alpha   90.00
_cell.angle_beta   90.00
_cell.angle_gamma   90.00
#
_symmetry.space_group_name_H-M   'P 1'
#
loop_
_entity.id
_entity.type
_entity.pdbx_description
1 polymer ?
#
loop_
_entity_poly.entity_id
_entity_poly.type
_entity_poly.pdbx_seq_one_letter_code
_entity_poly.pdbx_strand_id
1 'polypeptide(L)'
;MRVVVAPDSFKGTVTARDAALALAAGWRSVRPDDELLLRPMADGGEGTLDALAAALPGAVPYPVPDCTGPDGGPVTGRYALLPDGTALVELADTGGLPLLGGALAPLTAGTRGTGETIAAALDAGARQVTVALGGSASTDGGAGLLAALGLRLLDDTGADLPDGGGALTRAARLDRTALRAAPPGGVRLLTDVTNPLLGPTGAAAVYGPQKGADPARIAVLEAGLRRFADLLGGDPALPGSGAAGGTAYGLVTAWGAQVVPGAAAVAELTGLDEALTGAGLVITGEGRFDRTSLLGKAVGEVLARAERAGVPARVVAGEASDPGALTLTGLSGDPADARHRAAHWLTAAGARLARAAPPFTV
;
A
#
# COMPACT_ATOMS: atom_id res chain seq x y z
N MET A 1 -25.43 -10.88 -17.33
CA MET A 1 -25.24 -10.61 -15.88
C MET A 1 -24.09 -9.63 -15.73
N ARG A 2 -24.13 -8.76 -14.70
CA ARG A 2 -22.97 -7.95 -14.30
C ARG A 2 -22.17 -8.66 -13.23
N VAL A 3 -20.85 -8.75 -13.39
CA VAL A 3 -19.92 -9.34 -12.43
C VAL A 3 -18.81 -8.36 -12.10
N VAL A 4 -18.60 -8.13 -10.82
CA VAL A 4 -17.48 -7.32 -10.32
C VAL A 4 -16.30 -8.25 -10.03
N VAL A 5 -15.11 -7.89 -10.48
CA VAL A 5 -13.87 -8.63 -10.25
C VAL A 5 -12.92 -7.74 -9.46
N ALA A 6 -12.83 -7.98 -8.15
CA ALA A 6 -12.11 -7.17 -7.19
C ALA A 6 -11.09 -7.96 -6.35
N PRO A 7 -10.08 -8.59 -6.96
CA PRO A 7 -9.03 -9.28 -6.23
C PRO A 7 -7.95 -8.32 -5.71
N ASP A 8 -7.28 -8.72 -4.65
CA ASP A 8 -5.97 -8.23 -4.24
C ASP A 8 -4.85 -8.96 -5.00
N SER A 9 -3.61 -8.53 -4.80
CA SER A 9 -2.41 -9.20 -5.28
C SER A 9 -2.27 -10.62 -4.70
N PHE A 10 -1.67 -11.49 -5.51
CA PHE A 10 -1.23 -12.80 -5.09
C PHE A 10 0.25 -12.67 -4.77
N LYS A 11 0.55 -12.22 -3.55
CA LYS A 11 1.89 -11.77 -3.11
C LYS A 11 3.02 -12.67 -3.62
N GLY A 12 3.99 -12.05 -4.29
CA GLY A 12 5.15 -12.72 -4.89
C GLY A 12 4.87 -13.46 -6.21
N THR A 13 3.66 -13.36 -6.78
CA THR A 13 3.31 -14.06 -8.03
C THR A 13 2.63 -13.16 -9.07
N VAL A 14 1.50 -12.53 -8.76
CA VAL A 14 0.67 -11.77 -9.71
C VAL A 14 0.11 -10.52 -9.04
N THR A 15 0.12 -9.40 -9.75
CA THR A 15 -0.45 -8.11 -9.28
C THR A 15 -1.97 -8.18 -9.19
N ALA A 16 -2.60 -7.30 -8.40
CA ALA A 16 -4.07 -7.22 -8.31
C ALA A 16 -4.71 -6.98 -9.69
N ARG A 17 -4.10 -6.10 -10.50
CA ARG A 17 -4.49 -5.80 -11.88
C ARG A 17 -4.47 -7.07 -12.74
N ASP A 18 -3.35 -7.78 -12.77
CA ASP A 18 -3.20 -8.95 -13.63
C ASP A 18 -4.07 -10.13 -13.15
N ALA A 19 -4.30 -10.24 -11.84
CA ALA A 19 -5.24 -11.20 -11.28
C ALA A 19 -6.68 -10.90 -11.74
N ALA A 20 -7.11 -9.63 -11.72
CA ALA A 20 -8.42 -9.22 -12.21
C ALA A 20 -8.57 -9.52 -13.71
N LEU A 21 -7.54 -9.23 -14.51
CA LEU A 21 -7.52 -9.54 -15.94
C LEU A 21 -7.60 -11.05 -16.22
N ALA A 22 -6.84 -11.87 -15.49
CA ALA A 22 -6.84 -13.32 -15.64
C ALA A 22 -8.21 -13.93 -15.29
N LEU A 23 -8.78 -13.56 -14.14
CA LEU A 23 -10.12 -14.01 -13.74
C LEU A 23 -11.18 -13.61 -14.79
N ALA A 24 -11.10 -12.38 -15.30
CA ALA A 24 -12.02 -11.89 -16.31
C ALA A 24 -11.88 -12.61 -17.66
N ALA A 25 -10.64 -12.90 -18.08
CA ALA A 25 -10.38 -13.70 -19.28
C ALA A 25 -10.97 -15.10 -19.16
N GLY A 26 -10.79 -15.74 -18.00
CA GLY A 26 -11.40 -17.00 -17.66
C GLY A 26 -12.92 -16.97 -17.76
N TRP A 27 -13.54 -15.97 -17.14
CA TRP A 27 -14.99 -15.81 -17.16
C TRP A 27 -15.53 -15.64 -18.59
N ARG A 28 -14.95 -14.73 -19.38
CA ARG A 28 -15.37 -14.44 -20.76
C ARG A 28 -15.24 -15.64 -21.69
N SER A 29 -14.31 -16.56 -21.43
CA SER A 29 -14.17 -17.79 -22.23
C SER A 29 -15.39 -18.72 -22.14
N VAL A 30 -16.23 -18.57 -21.11
CA VAL A 30 -17.45 -19.36 -20.90
C VAL A 30 -18.71 -18.51 -21.09
N ARG A 31 -18.69 -17.25 -20.62
CA ARG A 31 -19.83 -16.34 -20.65
C ARG A 31 -19.40 -15.00 -21.28
N PRO A 32 -19.28 -14.92 -22.62
CA PRO A 32 -18.74 -13.75 -23.32
C PRO A 32 -19.67 -12.52 -23.26
N ASP A 33 -20.97 -12.72 -23.08
CA ASP A 33 -21.99 -11.66 -23.08
C ASP A 33 -22.24 -11.03 -21.70
N ASP A 34 -21.58 -11.54 -20.65
CA ASP A 34 -21.67 -10.93 -19.32
C ASP A 34 -20.82 -9.65 -19.23
N GLU A 35 -21.34 -8.64 -18.54
CA GLU A 35 -20.62 -7.40 -18.25
C GLU A 35 -19.64 -7.64 -17.10
N LEU A 36 -18.36 -7.34 -17.30
CA LEU A 36 -17.32 -7.47 -16.27
C LEU A 36 -16.76 -6.09 -15.88
N LEU A 37 -16.88 -5.76 -14.60
CA LEU A 37 -16.31 -4.54 -14.01
C LEU A 37 -15.07 -4.93 -13.19
N LEU A 38 -13.88 -4.48 -13.64
CA LEU A 38 -12.64 -4.77 -12.93
C LEU A 38 -12.36 -3.69 -11.89
N ARG A 39 -12.18 -4.09 -10.64
CA ARG A 39 -11.95 -3.23 -9.48
C ARG A 39 -10.81 -3.81 -8.64
N PRO A 40 -9.59 -3.93 -9.20
CA PRO A 40 -8.45 -4.48 -8.45
C PRO A 40 -8.26 -3.72 -7.13
N MET A 41 -8.04 -4.48 -6.07
CA MET A 41 -7.98 -3.99 -4.70
C MET A 41 -6.54 -4.00 -4.18
N ALA A 42 -6.32 -3.28 -3.09
CA ALA A 42 -5.08 -3.28 -2.31
C ALA A 42 -5.38 -2.85 -0.86
N ASP A 43 -4.43 -3.07 0.04
CA ASP A 43 -4.50 -2.75 1.48
C ASP A 43 -3.72 -1.47 1.87
N GLY A 44 -3.35 -0.65 0.88
CA GLY A 44 -2.46 0.50 1.07
C GLY A 44 -0.97 0.12 1.09
N GLY A 45 -0.65 -1.13 0.74
CA GLY A 45 0.71 -1.61 0.54
C GLY A 45 1.21 -1.55 -0.89
N GLU A 46 2.21 -2.39 -1.18
CA GLU A 46 2.86 -2.50 -2.49
C GLU A 46 1.85 -2.85 -3.59
N GLY A 47 1.89 -2.13 -4.71
CA GLY A 47 1.00 -2.31 -5.85
C GLY A 47 -0.34 -1.58 -5.74
N THR A 48 -0.53 -0.74 -4.72
CA THR A 48 -1.74 0.09 -4.57
C THR A 48 -1.86 1.10 -5.71
N LEU A 49 -0.77 1.74 -6.13
CA LEU A 49 -0.78 2.69 -7.25
C LEU A 49 -1.20 1.99 -8.55
N ASP A 50 -0.68 0.80 -8.82
CA ASP A 50 -1.02 0.03 -10.02
C ASP A 50 -2.49 -0.46 -10.00
N ALA A 51 -3.00 -0.83 -8.83
CA ALA A 51 -4.42 -1.19 -8.66
C ALA A 51 -5.33 0.01 -8.94
N LEU A 52 -5.03 1.18 -8.36
CA LEU A 52 -5.80 2.40 -8.58
C LEU A 52 -5.69 2.86 -10.04
N ALA A 53 -4.50 2.83 -10.64
CA ALA A 53 -4.28 3.18 -12.04
C ALA A 53 -5.08 2.30 -13.01
N ALA A 54 -5.25 1.02 -12.67
CA ALA A 54 -6.04 0.08 -13.47
C ALA A 54 -7.56 0.31 -13.33
N ALA A 55 -8.03 0.82 -12.19
CA ALA A 55 -9.45 1.02 -11.92
C ALA A 55 -9.96 2.41 -12.34
N LEU A 56 -9.11 3.43 -12.24
CA LEU A 56 -9.48 4.83 -12.40
C LEU A 56 -9.13 5.38 -13.79
N PRO A 57 -10.12 5.80 -14.59
CA PRO A 57 -9.85 6.54 -15.82
C PRO A 57 -9.03 7.80 -15.54
N GLY A 58 -7.92 7.98 -16.26
CA GLY A 58 -7.04 9.14 -16.10
C GLY A 58 -5.99 9.03 -15.00
N ALA A 59 -5.97 7.94 -14.21
CA ALA A 59 -4.93 7.67 -13.23
C ALA A 59 -3.65 7.11 -13.88
N VAL A 60 -3.07 7.86 -14.83
CA VAL A 60 -1.85 7.47 -15.53
C VAL A 60 -0.64 7.74 -14.63
N PRO A 61 0.20 6.73 -14.33
CA PRO A 61 1.42 6.97 -13.57
C PRO A 61 2.46 7.75 -14.39
N TYR A 62 2.97 8.84 -13.80
CA TYR A 62 4.07 9.65 -14.29
C TYR A 62 5.37 9.25 -13.60
N PRO A 63 6.44 8.95 -14.36
CA PRO A 63 7.74 8.66 -13.77
C PRO A 63 8.43 9.94 -13.26
N VAL A 64 9.12 9.82 -12.14
CA VAL A 64 9.99 10.84 -11.56
C VAL A 64 11.40 10.24 -11.53
N PRO A 65 12.25 10.57 -12.51
CA PRO A 65 13.61 10.04 -12.58
C PRO A 65 14.47 10.60 -11.45
N ASP A 66 15.58 9.91 -11.16
CA ASP A 66 16.63 10.35 -10.23
C ASP A 66 16.15 10.64 -8.80
N CYS A 67 15.08 9.97 -8.35
CA CYS A 67 14.71 9.96 -6.94
C CYS A 67 15.77 9.23 -6.11
N THR A 68 15.92 9.61 -4.85
CA THR A 68 16.79 8.98 -3.88
C THR A 68 16.14 7.70 -3.33
N GLY A 69 16.72 6.56 -3.68
CA GLY A 69 16.34 5.23 -3.19
C GLY A 69 16.61 5.04 -1.69
N PRO A 70 16.17 3.93 -1.09
CA PRO A 70 16.30 3.74 0.35
C PRO A 70 17.77 3.67 0.78
N ASP A 71 18.67 3.19 -0.05
CA ASP A 71 20.12 3.13 0.19
C ASP A 71 20.89 4.38 -0.24
N GLY A 72 20.20 5.41 -0.75
CA GLY A 72 20.79 6.64 -1.28
C GLY A 72 21.15 6.57 -2.77
N GLY A 73 20.99 5.41 -3.43
CA GLY A 73 21.19 5.26 -4.87
C GLY A 73 20.03 5.84 -5.69
N PRO A 74 20.20 6.12 -6.99
CA PRO A 74 19.13 6.65 -7.83
C PRO A 74 18.09 5.57 -8.15
N VAL A 75 16.82 5.93 -8.04
CA VAL A 75 15.65 5.12 -8.43
C VAL A 75 14.66 6.00 -9.21
N THR A 76 13.71 5.38 -9.90
CA THR A 76 12.60 6.13 -10.53
C THR A 76 11.36 6.01 -9.65
N GLY A 77 10.93 7.12 -9.07
CA GLY A 77 9.64 7.20 -8.40
C GLY A 77 8.49 7.32 -9.38
N ARG A 78 7.25 7.16 -8.90
CA ARG A 78 6.05 7.38 -9.70
C ARG A 78 4.93 8.00 -8.87
N TYR A 79 4.10 8.80 -9.53
CA TYR A 79 2.81 9.24 -8.99
C TYR A 79 1.76 9.22 -10.09
N ALA A 80 0.48 9.10 -9.75
CA ALA A 80 -0.61 9.39 -10.69
C ALA A 80 -1.34 10.66 -10.23
N LEU A 81 -1.69 11.53 -11.17
CA LEU A 81 -2.49 12.74 -10.89
C LEU A 81 -3.89 12.57 -11.46
N LEU A 82 -4.89 12.51 -10.58
CA LEU A 82 -6.28 12.38 -10.97
C LEU A 82 -6.85 13.71 -11.48
N PRO A 83 -7.92 13.69 -12.31
CA PRO A 83 -8.55 14.91 -12.84
C PRO A 83 -9.05 15.91 -11.78
N ASP A 84 -9.37 15.44 -10.58
CA ASP A 84 -9.80 16.27 -9.45
C ASP A 84 -8.64 16.95 -8.69
N GLY A 85 -7.39 16.68 -9.09
CA GLY A 85 -6.18 17.19 -8.47
C GLY A 85 -5.63 16.31 -7.35
N THR A 86 -6.14 15.10 -7.14
CA THR A 86 -5.57 14.13 -6.20
C THR A 86 -4.34 13.45 -6.78
N ALA A 87 -3.20 13.58 -6.13
CA ALA A 87 -2.02 12.78 -6.42
C ALA A 87 -2.04 11.48 -5.62
N LEU A 88 -1.78 10.36 -6.30
CA LEU A 88 -1.58 9.04 -5.72
C LEU A 88 -0.08 8.73 -5.75
N VAL A 89 0.49 8.45 -4.59
CA VAL A 89 1.91 8.14 -4.41
C VAL A 89 2.04 6.83 -3.64
N GLU A 90 3.02 6.02 -3.99
CA GLU A 90 3.35 4.80 -3.26
C GLU A 90 4.76 4.91 -2.69
N LEU A 91 4.91 4.72 -1.38
CA LEU A 91 6.21 4.78 -0.71
C LEU A 91 7.16 3.70 -1.25
N ALA A 92 6.64 2.51 -1.54
CA ALA A 92 7.44 1.37 -1.98
C ALA A 92 8.21 1.63 -3.30
N ASP A 93 7.71 2.52 -4.17
CA ASP A 93 8.36 2.86 -5.44
C ASP A 93 9.74 3.50 -5.27
N THR A 94 10.00 4.13 -4.12
CA THR A 94 11.28 4.82 -3.85
C THR A 94 11.91 4.47 -2.52
N GLY A 95 11.14 3.96 -1.56
CA GLY A 95 11.57 3.57 -0.23
C GLY A 95 11.21 2.13 0.12
N GLY A 96 10.94 1.28 -0.87
CA GLY A 96 10.51 -0.11 -0.69
C GLY A 96 11.65 -1.08 -0.35
N LEU A 97 11.35 -2.11 0.45
CA LEU A 97 12.30 -3.18 0.81
C LEU A 97 12.90 -3.92 -0.40
N PRO A 98 12.13 -4.21 -1.49
CA PRO A 98 12.68 -4.88 -2.67
C PRO A 98 13.82 -4.11 -3.37
N LEU A 99 13.84 -2.77 -3.26
CA LEU A 99 14.85 -1.92 -3.89
C LEU A 99 16.26 -2.15 -3.31
N LEU A 100 16.37 -2.71 -2.09
CA LEU A 100 17.66 -3.01 -1.47
C LEU A 100 18.35 -4.26 -2.04
N GLY A 101 17.69 -5.03 -2.92
CA GLY A 101 18.30 -6.20 -3.57
C GLY A 101 18.85 -7.27 -2.60
N GLY A 102 18.34 -7.31 -1.36
CA GLY A 102 18.79 -8.20 -0.29
C GLY A 102 19.86 -7.62 0.65
N ALA A 103 20.46 -6.48 0.33
CA ALA A 103 21.40 -5.78 1.21
C ALA A 103 20.65 -4.88 2.20
N LEU A 104 20.04 -5.50 3.22
CA LEU A 104 19.24 -4.79 4.22
C LEU A 104 20.05 -3.72 4.99
N ALA A 105 19.46 -2.54 5.15
CA ALA A 105 20.13 -1.35 5.70
C ALA A 105 19.30 -0.69 6.83
N PRO A 106 19.02 -1.40 7.95
CA PRO A 106 18.02 -0.99 8.94
C PRO A 106 18.24 0.38 9.58
N LEU A 107 19.50 0.84 9.67
CA LEU A 107 19.85 2.12 10.30
C LEU A 107 19.92 3.29 9.32
N THR A 108 20.22 3.02 8.05
CA THR A 108 20.52 4.04 7.04
C THR A 108 19.45 4.13 5.95
N ALA A 109 18.58 3.13 5.83
CA ALA A 109 17.49 3.16 4.86
C ALA A 109 16.57 4.36 5.09
N GLY A 110 16.32 5.16 4.05
CA GLY A 110 15.57 6.42 4.11
C GLY A 110 14.32 6.47 3.24
N THR A 111 13.58 7.57 3.36
CA THR A 111 12.33 7.84 2.62
C THR A 111 12.40 9.05 1.68
N ARG A 112 13.60 9.57 1.42
CA ARG A 112 13.82 10.81 0.67
C ARG A 112 13.15 10.81 -0.71
N GLY A 113 13.30 9.73 -1.48
CA GLY A 113 12.68 9.61 -2.81
C GLY A 113 11.16 9.69 -2.79
N THR A 114 10.51 9.30 -1.69
CA THR A 114 9.05 9.45 -1.56
C THR A 114 8.69 10.93 -1.43
N GLY A 115 9.47 11.71 -0.69
CA GLY A 115 9.27 13.15 -0.56
C GLY A 115 9.56 13.89 -1.86
N GLU A 116 10.57 13.47 -2.62
CA GLU A 116 10.86 13.99 -3.97
C GLU A 116 9.71 13.69 -4.95
N THR A 117 9.14 12.49 -4.88
CA THR A 117 7.98 12.10 -5.69
C THR A 117 6.74 12.94 -5.33
N ILE A 118 6.49 13.17 -4.04
CA ILE A 118 5.42 14.06 -3.57
C ILE A 118 5.67 15.51 -4.03
N ALA A 119 6.91 15.99 -3.94
CA ALA A 119 7.28 17.33 -4.39
C ALA A 119 6.99 17.50 -5.89
N ALA A 120 7.36 16.52 -6.72
CA ALA A 120 7.05 16.52 -8.14
C ALA A 120 5.54 16.54 -8.42
N ALA A 121 4.74 15.78 -7.65
CA ALA A 121 3.29 15.79 -7.78
C ALA A 121 2.68 17.16 -7.41
N LEU A 122 3.18 17.80 -6.35
CA LEU A 122 2.79 19.16 -5.97
C LEU A 122 3.15 20.19 -7.05
N ASP A 123 4.34 20.07 -7.65
CA ASP A 123 4.79 20.94 -8.75
C ASP A 123 3.93 20.77 -10.01
N ALA A 124 3.38 19.56 -10.22
CA ALA A 124 2.40 19.27 -11.26
C ALA A 124 0.98 19.77 -10.94
N GLY A 125 0.77 20.42 -9.79
CA GLY A 125 -0.50 21.05 -9.42
C GLY A 125 -1.43 20.20 -8.55
N ALA A 126 -0.92 19.14 -7.90
CA ALA A 126 -1.70 18.36 -6.96
C ALA A 126 -2.28 19.24 -5.84
N ARG A 127 -3.58 19.08 -5.59
CA ARG A 127 -4.35 19.78 -4.55
C ARG A 127 -4.67 18.90 -3.36
N GLN A 128 -4.50 17.60 -3.50
CA GLN A 128 -4.61 16.59 -2.45
C GLN A 128 -3.56 15.51 -2.72
N VAL A 129 -3.03 14.89 -1.66
CA VAL A 129 -2.06 13.78 -1.80
C VAL A 129 -2.58 12.57 -1.03
N THR A 130 -2.57 11.40 -1.65
CA THR A 130 -2.81 10.11 -1.01
C THR A 130 -1.55 9.27 -1.13
N VAL A 131 -1.01 8.82 0.01
CA VAL A 131 0.22 8.04 0.07
C VAL A 131 -0.08 6.63 0.57
N ALA A 132 0.22 5.61 -0.23
CA ALA A 132 0.25 4.22 0.20
C ALA A 132 1.58 3.92 0.92
N LEU A 133 1.50 3.42 2.16
CA LEU A 133 2.66 3.32 3.06
C LEU A 133 3.28 1.91 3.17
N GLY A 134 2.63 0.85 2.72
CA GLY A 134 3.19 -0.50 2.92
C GLY A 134 4.48 -0.75 2.13
N GLY A 135 5.21 -1.79 2.55
CA GLY A 135 6.43 -2.25 1.85
C GLY A 135 7.72 -1.47 2.18
N SER A 136 7.71 -0.53 3.13
CA SER A 136 8.87 0.31 3.47
C SER A 136 10.14 -0.47 3.85
N ALA A 137 11.30 0.01 3.40
CA ALA A 137 12.64 -0.43 3.81
C ALA A 137 13.15 0.25 5.10
N SER A 138 12.66 1.45 5.41
CA SER A 138 13.22 2.35 6.43
C SER A 138 12.51 2.30 7.78
N THR A 139 13.19 2.73 8.83
CA THR A 139 12.60 3.08 10.13
C THR A 139 13.09 4.47 10.55
N ASP A 140 12.83 5.47 9.70
CA ASP A 140 13.36 6.83 9.80
C ASP A 140 12.31 7.87 10.21
N GLY A 141 11.10 7.45 10.61
CA GLY A 141 10.04 8.38 10.99
C GLY A 141 9.51 9.23 9.84
N GLY A 142 9.88 8.95 8.59
CA GLY A 142 9.61 9.85 7.45
C GLY A 142 10.52 11.10 7.44
N ALA A 143 11.63 11.09 8.16
CA ALA A 143 12.54 12.23 8.22
C ALA A 143 13.15 12.55 6.84
N GLY A 144 13.55 11.56 6.06
CA GLY A 144 14.07 11.77 4.70
C GLY A 144 13.01 12.36 3.78
N LEU A 145 11.78 11.85 3.84
CA LEU A 145 10.61 12.37 3.12
C LEU A 145 10.38 13.85 3.46
N LEU A 146 10.27 14.19 4.75
CA LEU A 146 10.05 15.56 5.19
C LEU A 146 11.22 16.48 4.83
N ALA A 147 12.44 15.95 4.79
CA ALA A 147 13.62 16.70 4.35
C ALA A 147 13.57 17.06 2.87
N ALA A 148 13.11 16.15 2.00
CA ALA A 148 12.85 16.48 0.59
C ALA A 148 11.75 17.54 0.42
N LEU A 149 10.85 17.68 1.41
CA LEU A 149 9.83 18.72 1.45
C LEU A 149 10.29 20.01 2.15
N GLY A 150 11.56 20.10 2.59
CA GLY A 150 12.15 21.31 3.14
C GLY A 150 12.25 21.39 4.67
N LEU A 151 11.88 20.33 5.40
CA LEU A 151 12.23 20.23 6.83
C LEU A 151 13.74 20.02 6.98
N ARG A 152 14.38 20.73 7.91
CA ARG A 152 15.78 20.41 8.27
C ARG A 152 15.84 19.79 9.65
N LEU A 153 16.51 18.65 9.76
CA LEU A 153 16.87 18.03 11.03
C LEU A 153 18.35 18.29 11.27
N LEU A 154 18.66 19.00 12.35
CA LEU A 154 20.01 19.46 12.64
C LEU A 154 20.58 18.74 13.87
N ASP A 155 21.87 18.46 13.84
CA ASP A 155 22.63 18.03 15.02
C ASP A 155 23.00 19.20 15.94
N ASP A 156 23.76 18.90 17.00
CA ASP A 156 24.22 19.87 18.00
C ASP A 156 25.22 20.90 17.46
N THR A 157 25.86 20.60 16.32
CA THR A 157 26.75 21.52 15.60
C THR A 157 26.00 22.41 14.61
N GLY A 158 24.72 22.13 14.36
CA GLY A 158 23.89 22.83 13.38
C GLY A 158 24.01 22.29 11.96
N ALA A 159 24.63 21.14 11.75
CA ALA A 159 24.71 20.46 10.46
C ALA A 159 23.46 19.61 10.20
N ASP A 160 23.08 19.48 8.92
CA ASP A 160 21.97 18.60 8.53
C ASP A 160 22.32 17.14 8.79
N LEU A 161 21.36 16.39 9.34
CA LEU A 161 21.51 14.95 9.53
C LEU A 161 21.46 14.21 8.20
N PRO A 162 22.25 13.12 8.05
CA PRO A 162 22.07 12.19 6.95
C PRO A 162 20.74 11.43 7.10
N ASP A 163 20.30 10.80 6.01
CA ASP A 163 19.10 9.96 6.01
C ASP A 163 19.25 8.71 6.89
N GLY A 164 18.09 8.16 7.29
CA GLY A 164 17.98 6.92 8.04
C GLY A 164 17.71 7.11 9.54
N GLY A 165 17.05 6.10 10.12
CA GLY A 165 16.60 6.14 11.51
C GLY A 165 17.73 6.18 12.56
N GLY A 166 18.90 5.64 12.23
CA GLY A 166 20.05 5.67 13.14
C GLY A 166 20.55 7.09 13.39
N ALA A 167 20.52 7.95 12.37
CA ALA A 167 20.98 9.34 12.46
C ALA A 167 20.11 10.18 13.40
N LEU A 168 18.83 9.82 13.56
CA LEU A 168 17.88 10.53 14.42
C LEU A 168 18.32 10.60 15.87
N THR A 169 19.15 9.66 16.36
CA THR A 169 19.72 9.68 17.71
C THR A 169 20.55 10.94 18.00
N ARG A 170 21.03 11.63 16.95
CA ARG A 170 21.80 12.89 17.04
C ARG A 170 20.96 14.14 16.81
N ALA A 171 19.66 14.02 16.54
CA ALA A 171 18.81 15.17 16.28
C ALA A 171 18.71 16.10 17.51
N ALA A 172 19.06 17.37 17.31
CA ALA A 172 19.03 18.40 18.34
C ALA A 172 17.97 19.48 18.06
N ARG A 173 17.74 19.81 16.78
CA ARG A 173 16.82 20.89 16.39
C ARG A 173 16.10 20.58 15.07
N LEU A 174 14.87 21.07 14.96
CA LEU A 174 14.12 21.13 13.69
C LEU A 174 14.06 22.57 13.17
N ASP A 175 14.19 22.72 11.85
CA ASP A 175 13.88 23.96 11.15
C ASP A 175 12.77 23.68 10.12
N ARG A 176 11.61 24.33 10.32
CA ARG A 176 10.43 24.20 9.46
C ARG A 176 10.26 25.36 8.49
N THR A 177 11.19 26.31 8.47
CA THR A 177 11.04 27.58 7.72
C THR A 177 10.85 27.36 6.22
N ALA A 178 11.50 26.33 5.66
CA ALA A 178 11.40 25.98 4.25
C ALA A 178 10.47 24.79 3.97
N LEU A 179 9.83 24.24 5.00
CA LEU A 179 8.91 23.11 4.83
C LEU A 179 7.72 23.56 3.98
N ARG A 180 7.55 22.91 2.83
CA ARG A 180 6.40 23.14 1.94
C ARG A 180 5.12 22.95 2.74
N ALA A 181 4.12 23.81 2.53
CA ALA A 181 2.81 23.61 3.14
C ALA A 181 2.15 22.35 2.57
N ALA A 182 1.38 21.66 3.41
CA ALA A 182 0.50 20.60 2.92
C ALA A 182 -0.50 21.17 1.90
N PRO A 183 -0.89 20.39 0.87
CA PRO A 183 -1.84 20.85 -0.13
C PRO A 183 -3.21 21.10 0.50
N PRO A 184 -4.02 22.04 -0.04
CA PRO A 184 -5.24 22.52 0.60
C PRO A 184 -6.35 21.45 0.75
N GLY A 185 -6.37 20.46 -0.13
CA GLY A 185 -7.28 19.29 -0.05
C GLY A 185 -6.80 18.22 0.93
N GLY A 186 -5.67 18.43 1.60
CA GLY A 186 -5.15 17.55 2.65
C GLY A 186 -4.28 16.39 2.15
N VAL A 187 -3.82 15.60 3.10
CA VAL A 187 -2.94 14.44 2.87
C VAL A 187 -3.55 13.21 3.54
N ARG A 188 -3.79 12.14 2.78
CA ARG A 188 -4.30 10.86 3.26
C ARG A 188 -3.20 9.81 3.23
N LEU A 189 -3.09 9.00 4.28
CA LEU A 189 -2.10 7.93 4.39
C LEU A 189 -2.84 6.60 4.47
N LEU A 190 -2.65 5.74 3.47
CA LEU A 190 -3.30 4.44 3.38
C LEU A 190 -2.49 3.41 4.14
N THR A 191 -3.05 2.87 5.22
CA THR A 191 -2.46 1.75 5.94
C THR A 191 -3.49 1.02 6.81
N ASP A 192 -3.37 -0.31 6.88
CA ASP A 192 -4.17 -1.16 7.77
C ASP A 192 -3.42 -1.51 9.08
N VAL A 193 -2.25 -0.91 9.29
CA VAL A 193 -1.45 -1.08 10.50
C VAL A 193 -1.92 -0.10 11.57
N THR A 194 -2.18 -0.59 12.78
CA THR A 194 -2.57 0.23 13.93
C THR A 194 -1.43 0.43 14.95
N ASN A 195 -0.26 -0.15 14.70
CA ASN A 195 0.90 -0.08 15.58
C ASN A 195 1.30 1.39 15.87
N PRO A 196 1.61 1.75 17.13
CA PRO A 196 2.10 3.08 17.48
C PRO A 196 3.53 3.30 16.98
N LEU A 197 4.06 4.51 17.13
CA LEU A 197 5.45 4.82 16.75
C LEU A 197 6.45 4.04 17.62
N LEU A 198 6.25 4.04 18.93
CA LEU A 198 7.22 3.61 19.94
C LEU A 198 6.74 2.41 20.77
N GLY A 199 7.66 1.77 21.48
CA GLY A 199 7.38 0.72 22.45
C GLY A 199 7.35 -0.71 21.89
N PRO A 200 6.93 -1.70 22.69
CA PRO A 200 7.03 -3.12 22.32
C PRO A 200 6.22 -3.52 21.09
N THR A 201 5.14 -2.78 20.80
CA THR A 201 4.33 -2.93 19.60
C THR A 201 4.60 -1.84 18.57
N GLY A 202 5.67 -1.06 18.76
CA GLY A 202 6.03 0.09 17.94
C GLY A 202 6.71 -0.26 16.62
N ALA A 203 7.01 0.77 15.83
CA ALA A 203 7.55 0.64 14.48
C ALA A 203 8.85 -0.18 14.43
N ALA A 204 9.83 0.18 15.28
CA ALA A 204 11.13 -0.48 15.32
C ALA A 204 11.03 -1.92 15.84
N ALA A 205 10.27 -2.15 16.91
CA ALA A 205 10.14 -3.46 17.54
C ALA A 205 9.44 -4.49 16.63
N VAL A 206 8.36 -4.08 15.95
CA VAL A 206 7.53 -4.99 15.15
C VAL A 206 8.08 -5.17 13.73
N TYR A 207 8.54 -4.09 13.09
CA TYR A 207 8.93 -4.11 11.68
C TYR A 207 10.43 -4.00 11.43
N GLY A 208 11.23 -3.66 12.45
CA GLY A 208 12.70 -3.66 12.35
C GLY A 208 13.31 -5.01 11.98
N PRO A 209 12.88 -6.16 12.55
CA PRO A 209 13.46 -7.46 12.25
C PRO A 209 13.45 -7.84 10.77
N GLN A 210 12.31 -7.64 10.08
CA GLN A 210 12.20 -7.91 8.63
C GLN A 210 13.05 -6.95 7.77
N LYS A 211 13.46 -5.80 8.33
CA LYS A 211 14.37 -4.83 7.71
C LYS A 211 15.84 -5.07 8.10
N GLY A 212 16.14 -6.16 8.80
CA GLY A 212 17.50 -6.55 9.20
C GLY A 212 17.99 -5.95 10.52
N ALA A 213 17.10 -5.36 11.33
CA ALA A 213 17.46 -4.84 12.64
C ALA A 213 17.51 -5.98 13.68
N ASP A 214 18.69 -6.20 14.26
CA ASP A 214 18.87 -7.01 15.47
C ASP A 214 18.40 -6.23 16.72
N PRO A 215 18.34 -6.85 17.92
CA PRO A 215 17.91 -6.15 19.13
C PRO A 215 18.68 -4.87 19.47
N ALA A 216 19.98 -4.80 19.16
CA ALA A 216 20.78 -3.61 19.42
C ALA A 216 20.41 -2.48 18.45
N ARG A 217 20.23 -2.80 17.17
CA ARG A 217 19.76 -1.85 16.14
C ARG A 217 18.34 -1.38 16.41
N ILE A 218 17.45 -2.25 16.89
CA ILE A 218 16.10 -1.86 17.31
C ILE A 218 16.16 -0.83 18.43
N ALA A 219 17.04 -1.01 19.43
CA ALA A 219 17.21 -0.02 20.50
C ALA A 219 17.70 1.34 19.99
N VAL A 220 18.60 1.36 19.00
CA VAL A 220 19.05 2.59 18.33
C VAL A 220 17.89 3.28 17.59
N LEU A 221 17.11 2.53 16.83
CA LEU A 221 15.96 3.05 16.09
C LEU A 221 14.87 3.58 17.02
N GLU A 222 14.55 2.87 18.09
CA GLU A 222 13.59 3.29 19.11
C GLU A 222 14.04 4.61 19.77
N ALA A 223 15.32 4.73 20.13
CA ALA A 223 15.87 5.96 20.69
C ALA A 223 15.83 7.13 19.69
N GLY A 224 16.13 6.85 18.42
CA GLY A 224 16.06 7.82 17.33
C GLY A 224 14.63 8.34 17.10
N LEU A 225 13.67 7.43 16.97
CA LEU A 225 12.25 7.77 16.81
C LEU A 225 11.70 8.53 18.01
N ARG A 226 12.10 8.17 19.24
CA ARG A 226 11.69 8.89 20.46
C ARG A 226 12.19 10.33 20.44
N ARG A 227 13.46 10.53 20.15
CA ARG A 227 14.05 11.86 20.01
C ARG A 227 13.39 12.66 18.90
N PHE A 228 13.10 12.03 17.76
CA PHE A 228 12.37 12.68 16.67
C PHE A 228 10.96 13.11 17.08
N ALA A 229 10.26 12.26 17.84
CA ALA A 229 8.94 12.57 18.38
C ALA A 229 8.98 13.72 19.40
N ASP A 230 9.94 13.71 20.31
CA ASP A 230 10.13 14.79 21.30
C ASP A 230 10.37 16.15 20.63
N LEU A 231 11.07 16.17 19.49
CA LEU A 231 11.31 17.39 18.71
C LEU A 231 10.11 17.81 17.85
N LEU A 232 9.39 16.85 17.27
CA LEU A 232 8.24 17.12 16.40
C LEU A 232 7.01 17.59 17.20
N GLY A 233 6.77 16.97 18.36
CA GLY A 233 5.71 17.34 19.31
C GLY A 233 4.33 16.72 19.04
N GLY A 234 4.24 15.66 18.22
CA GLY A 234 2.99 14.94 17.94
C GLY A 234 2.78 13.73 18.85
N ASP A 235 1.62 13.09 18.77
CA ASP A 235 1.27 11.91 19.58
C ASP A 235 1.89 10.61 19.02
N PRO A 236 2.93 10.02 19.67
CA PRO A 236 3.54 8.78 19.21
C PRO A 236 2.66 7.54 19.48
N ALA A 237 1.58 7.69 20.27
CA ALA A 237 0.65 6.61 20.58
C ALA A 237 -0.56 6.58 19.63
N LEU A 238 -0.71 7.57 18.75
CA LEU A 238 -1.77 7.60 17.74
C LEU A 238 -1.78 6.27 16.96
N PRO A 239 -2.94 5.59 16.84
CA PRO A 239 -3.03 4.34 16.08
C PRO A 239 -2.52 4.50 14.65
N GLY A 240 -1.63 3.60 14.25
CA GLY A 240 -1.03 3.58 12.90
C GLY A 240 0.13 4.56 12.71
N SER A 241 0.51 5.33 13.73
CA SER A 241 1.67 6.24 13.67
C SER A 241 3.00 5.51 13.42
N GLY A 242 3.09 4.21 13.74
CA GLY A 242 4.26 3.38 13.43
C GLY A 242 4.32 2.83 12.00
N ALA A 243 3.28 3.06 11.19
CA ALA A 243 3.26 2.59 9.81
C ALA A 243 4.44 3.15 9.01
N ALA A 244 4.98 2.31 8.11
CA ALA A 244 6.16 2.62 7.30
C ALA A 244 7.36 3.12 8.13
N GLY A 245 7.65 2.47 9.27
CA GLY A 245 8.81 2.85 10.07
C GLY A 245 8.67 4.21 10.76
N GLY A 246 7.43 4.65 11.01
CA GLY A 246 7.12 5.94 11.59
C GLY A 246 6.87 7.05 10.57
N THR A 247 6.90 6.78 9.27
CA THR A 247 6.59 7.79 8.23
C THR A 247 5.20 8.39 8.42
N ALA A 248 4.23 7.58 8.86
CA ALA A 248 2.91 8.07 9.21
C ALA A 248 2.96 9.12 10.32
N TYR A 249 3.68 8.86 11.42
CA TYR A 249 3.87 9.83 12.50
C TYR A 249 4.44 11.17 11.99
N GLY A 250 5.50 11.10 11.16
CA GLY A 250 6.14 12.30 10.62
C GLY A 250 5.17 13.15 9.80
N LEU A 251 4.44 12.53 8.86
CA LEU A 251 3.48 13.22 8.01
C LEU A 251 2.25 13.74 8.76
N VAL A 252 1.73 12.97 9.72
CA VAL A 252 0.63 13.43 10.59
C VAL A 252 1.05 14.66 11.38
N THR A 253 2.24 14.60 12.00
CA THR A 253 2.68 15.64 12.93
C THR A 253 3.19 16.90 12.23
N ALA A 254 3.96 16.75 11.16
CA ALA A 254 4.58 17.88 10.45
C ALA A 254 3.70 18.45 9.34
N TRP A 255 2.79 17.65 8.79
CA TRP A 255 2.01 17.97 7.59
C TRP A 255 0.51 17.84 7.77
N GLY A 256 0.02 17.49 8.95
CA GLY A 256 -1.41 17.37 9.24
C GLY A 256 -2.09 16.25 8.44
N ALA A 257 -1.33 15.24 8.02
CA ALA A 257 -1.87 14.11 7.28
C ALA A 257 -2.85 13.28 8.15
N GLN A 258 -3.74 12.55 7.49
CA GLN A 258 -4.73 11.69 8.12
C GLN A 258 -4.48 10.23 7.75
N VAL A 259 -4.33 9.39 8.78
CA VAL A 259 -4.27 7.94 8.59
C VAL A 259 -5.67 7.42 8.30
N VAL A 260 -5.82 6.68 7.21
CA VAL A 260 -7.09 6.06 6.80
C VAL A 260 -6.88 4.58 6.52
N PRO A 261 -7.87 3.72 6.81
CA PRO A 261 -7.79 2.29 6.46
C PRO A 261 -7.58 2.12 4.96
N GLY A 262 -6.54 1.37 4.59
CA GLY A 262 -6.07 1.25 3.22
C GLY A 262 -7.07 0.55 2.32
N ALA A 263 -7.54 -0.63 2.73
CA ALA A 263 -8.53 -1.39 1.95
C ALA A 263 -9.82 -0.62 1.70
N ALA A 264 -10.34 0.07 2.72
CA ALA A 264 -11.57 0.86 2.61
C ALA A 264 -11.39 2.08 1.69
N ALA A 265 -10.25 2.77 1.78
CA ALA A 265 -9.94 3.90 0.91
C ALA A 265 -9.73 3.47 -0.55
N VAL A 266 -9.11 2.31 -0.79
CA VAL A 266 -8.98 1.75 -2.14
C VAL A 266 -10.35 1.34 -2.70
N ALA A 267 -11.23 0.75 -1.88
CA ALA A 267 -12.59 0.42 -2.31
C ALA A 267 -13.39 1.67 -2.72
N GLU A 268 -13.25 2.76 -1.96
CA GLU A 268 -13.82 4.07 -2.30
C GLU A 268 -13.25 4.61 -3.62
N LEU A 269 -11.92 4.69 -3.73
CA LEU A 269 -11.25 5.25 -4.91
C LEU A 269 -11.51 4.42 -6.17
N THR A 270 -11.63 3.11 -6.07
CA THR A 270 -11.93 2.26 -7.23
C THR A 270 -13.39 2.35 -7.67
N GLY A 271 -14.27 2.95 -6.87
CA GLY A 271 -15.72 2.98 -7.12
C GLY A 271 -16.33 1.58 -7.01
N LEU A 272 -15.93 0.83 -5.96
CA LEU A 272 -16.40 -0.53 -5.73
C LEU A 272 -17.90 -0.57 -5.37
N ASP A 273 -18.37 0.36 -4.54
CA ASP A 273 -19.77 0.40 -4.11
C ASP A 273 -20.71 0.68 -5.31
N GLU A 274 -20.33 1.58 -6.20
CA GLU A 274 -21.07 1.83 -7.44
C GLU A 274 -21.05 0.60 -8.36
N ALA A 275 -19.92 -0.09 -8.46
CA ALA A 275 -19.80 -1.30 -9.28
C ALA A 275 -20.66 -2.46 -8.75
N LEU A 276 -20.80 -2.57 -7.42
CA LEU A 276 -21.65 -3.57 -6.77
C LEU A 276 -23.15 -3.29 -7.00
N THR A 277 -23.53 -2.04 -7.27
CA THR A 277 -24.94 -1.69 -7.52
C THR A 277 -25.46 -2.39 -8.78
N GLY A 278 -26.42 -3.31 -8.60
CA GLY A 278 -26.99 -4.12 -9.68
C GLY A 278 -26.08 -5.26 -10.16
N ALA A 279 -24.97 -5.54 -9.48
CA ALA A 279 -24.14 -6.70 -9.78
C ALA A 279 -24.83 -8.00 -9.34
N GLY A 280 -24.73 -9.04 -10.18
CA GLY A 280 -25.24 -10.38 -9.83
C GLY A 280 -24.22 -11.21 -9.04
N LEU A 281 -22.95 -10.83 -9.08
CA LEU A 281 -21.85 -11.52 -8.41
C LEU A 281 -20.65 -10.59 -8.24
N VAL A 282 -19.89 -10.77 -7.15
CA VAL A 282 -18.51 -10.28 -7.02
C VAL A 282 -17.54 -11.43 -6.84
N ILE A 283 -16.39 -11.34 -7.52
CA ILE A 283 -15.26 -12.26 -7.38
C ILE A 283 -14.12 -11.47 -6.76
N THR A 284 -13.60 -11.93 -5.63
CA THR A 284 -12.41 -11.37 -4.99
C THR A 284 -11.40 -12.48 -4.73
N GLY A 285 -10.22 -12.15 -4.22
CA GLY A 285 -9.15 -13.11 -4.05
C GLY A 285 -7.85 -12.51 -3.56
N GLU A 286 -6.99 -13.36 -3.02
CA GLU A 286 -5.62 -13.01 -2.62
C GLU A 286 -4.75 -14.27 -2.60
N GLY A 287 -3.44 -14.10 -2.42
CA GLY A 287 -2.51 -15.23 -2.41
C GLY A 287 -2.81 -16.28 -1.32
N ARG A 288 -3.19 -15.84 -0.12
CA ARG A 288 -3.54 -16.72 0.99
C ARG A 288 -4.75 -16.18 1.73
N PHE A 289 -5.84 -16.94 1.71
CA PHE A 289 -7.06 -16.57 2.42
C PHE A 289 -7.15 -17.32 3.77
N ASP A 290 -7.07 -16.56 4.86
CA ASP A 290 -7.21 -17.08 6.22
C ASP A 290 -8.01 -16.12 7.13
N ARG A 291 -8.11 -16.41 8.44
CA ARG A 291 -8.89 -15.57 9.36
C ARG A 291 -8.40 -14.11 9.40
N THR A 292 -7.12 -13.85 9.12
CA THR A 292 -6.57 -12.49 9.11
C THR A 292 -6.97 -11.71 7.86
N SER A 293 -7.36 -12.39 6.78
CA SER A 293 -7.91 -11.79 5.55
C SER A 293 -9.21 -11.04 5.80
N LEU A 294 -9.97 -11.46 6.81
CA LEU A 294 -11.24 -10.83 7.21
C LEU A 294 -11.04 -9.62 8.12
N LEU A 295 -9.82 -9.38 8.62
CA LEU A 295 -9.52 -8.32 9.59
C LEU A 295 -9.06 -7.05 8.89
N GLY A 296 -9.98 -6.39 8.18
CA GLY A 296 -9.73 -5.07 7.58
C GLY A 296 -8.84 -5.06 6.34
N LYS A 297 -8.51 -6.23 5.75
CA LYS A 297 -7.75 -6.34 4.50
C LYS A 297 -8.67 -6.29 3.28
N ALA A 298 -8.07 -6.15 2.10
CA ALA A 298 -8.74 -6.05 0.81
C ALA A 298 -9.89 -7.06 0.61
N VAL A 299 -9.64 -8.37 0.78
CA VAL A 299 -10.68 -9.40 0.58
C VAL A 299 -11.83 -9.24 1.58
N GLY A 300 -11.54 -9.05 2.86
CA GLY A 300 -12.55 -8.82 3.90
C GLY A 300 -13.41 -7.58 3.61
N GLU A 301 -12.80 -6.50 3.13
CA GLU A 301 -13.48 -5.27 2.76
C GLU A 301 -14.45 -5.49 1.58
N VAL A 302 -14.03 -6.21 0.53
CA VAL A 302 -14.91 -6.55 -0.59
C VAL A 302 -16.10 -7.39 -0.11
N LEU A 303 -15.86 -8.40 0.73
CA LEU A 303 -16.90 -9.28 1.26
C LEU A 303 -17.94 -8.49 2.08
N ALA A 304 -17.48 -7.61 2.97
CA ALA A 304 -18.36 -6.78 3.79
C ALA A 304 -19.22 -5.82 2.95
N ARG A 305 -18.65 -5.23 1.90
CA ARG A 305 -19.38 -4.36 0.96
C ARG A 305 -20.38 -5.13 0.10
N ALA A 306 -19.99 -6.32 -0.36
CA ALA A 306 -20.87 -7.20 -1.12
C ALA A 306 -22.08 -7.63 -0.30
N GLU A 307 -21.87 -8.01 0.96
CA GLU A 307 -22.95 -8.36 1.90
C GLU A 307 -23.91 -7.18 2.10
N ARG A 308 -23.39 -5.98 2.37
CA ARG A 308 -24.18 -4.75 2.48
C ARG A 308 -25.01 -4.45 1.21
N ALA A 309 -24.47 -4.76 0.04
CA ALA A 309 -25.14 -4.56 -1.24
C ALA A 309 -26.09 -5.73 -1.62
N GLY A 310 -26.14 -6.81 -0.83
CA GLY A 310 -26.90 -8.01 -1.15
C GLY A 310 -26.36 -8.79 -2.35
N VAL A 311 -25.09 -8.59 -2.71
CA VAL A 311 -24.44 -9.22 -3.86
C VAL A 311 -23.69 -10.48 -3.41
N PRO A 312 -23.97 -11.65 -4.02
CA PRO A 312 -23.23 -12.87 -3.72
C PRO A 312 -21.73 -12.71 -4.02
N ALA A 313 -20.88 -13.18 -3.10
CA ALA A 313 -19.43 -13.14 -3.26
C ALA A 313 -18.83 -14.53 -3.51
N ARG A 314 -17.72 -14.57 -4.25
CA ARG A 314 -16.85 -15.75 -4.42
C ARG A 314 -15.40 -15.36 -4.19
N VAL A 315 -14.70 -16.17 -3.40
CA VAL A 315 -13.28 -15.98 -3.12
C VAL A 315 -12.46 -16.96 -3.95
N VAL A 316 -11.47 -16.43 -4.66
CA VAL A 316 -10.42 -17.23 -5.32
C VAL A 316 -9.11 -16.97 -4.60
N ALA A 317 -8.54 -17.97 -3.97
CA ALA A 317 -7.29 -17.82 -3.21
C ALA A 317 -6.16 -18.62 -3.85
N GLY A 318 -4.90 -18.22 -3.64
CA GLY A 318 -3.78 -19.10 -3.97
C GLY A 318 -3.88 -20.38 -3.13
N GLU A 319 -3.98 -20.19 -1.82
CA GLU A 319 -4.25 -21.21 -0.80
C GLU A 319 -5.29 -20.69 0.20
N ALA A 320 -6.13 -21.57 0.73
CA ALA A 320 -7.11 -21.21 1.76
C ALA A 320 -7.34 -22.38 2.72
N SER A 321 -7.67 -22.07 3.98
CA SER A 321 -8.22 -23.05 4.92
C SER A 321 -9.75 -23.11 4.87
N ASP A 322 -10.39 -22.10 4.27
CA ASP A 322 -11.84 -22.04 4.12
C ASP A 322 -12.30 -22.93 2.94
N PRO A 323 -13.19 -23.92 3.17
CA PRO A 323 -13.67 -24.81 2.11
C PRO A 323 -14.58 -24.11 1.08
N GLY A 324 -15.10 -22.92 1.39
CA GLY A 324 -15.89 -22.09 0.49
C GLY A 324 -15.06 -21.31 -0.52
N ALA A 325 -13.75 -21.21 -0.33
CA ALA A 325 -12.84 -20.56 -1.27
C ALA A 325 -12.40 -21.53 -2.39
N LEU A 326 -12.36 -21.04 -3.63
CA LEU A 326 -11.74 -21.76 -4.73
C LEU A 326 -10.23 -21.53 -4.69
N THR A 327 -9.43 -22.58 -4.55
CA THR A 327 -7.98 -22.44 -4.44
C THR A 327 -7.24 -22.74 -5.74
N LEU A 328 -6.18 -22.00 -6.04
CA LEU A 328 -5.30 -22.29 -7.18
C LEU A 328 -4.57 -23.62 -6.98
N THR A 329 -4.17 -23.93 -5.74
CA THR A 329 -3.57 -25.24 -5.40
C THR A 329 -4.53 -26.41 -5.57
N GLY A 330 -5.83 -26.20 -5.30
CA GLY A 330 -6.86 -27.20 -5.57
C GLY A 330 -7.12 -27.40 -7.06
N LEU A 331 -6.95 -26.35 -7.87
CA LEU A 331 -7.08 -26.43 -9.33
C LEU A 331 -5.87 -27.09 -9.99
N SER A 332 -4.66 -26.78 -9.52
CA SER A 332 -3.41 -27.34 -10.08
C SER A 332 -3.11 -28.76 -9.58
N GLY A 333 -3.49 -29.08 -8.35
CA GLY A 333 -3.03 -30.28 -7.65
C GLY A 333 -1.57 -30.20 -7.16
N ASP A 334 -0.88 -29.10 -7.43
CA ASP A 334 0.52 -28.85 -7.05
C ASP A 334 0.73 -27.37 -6.62
N PRO A 335 1.14 -27.12 -5.36
CA PRO A 335 1.46 -25.79 -4.85
C PRO A 335 2.56 -25.06 -5.62
N ALA A 336 3.56 -25.77 -6.16
CA ALA A 336 4.62 -25.13 -6.92
C ALA A 336 4.06 -24.59 -8.25
N ASP A 337 3.34 -25.43 -9.00
CA ASP A 337 2.70 -25.03 -10.25
C ASP A 337 1.67 -23.91 -10.04
N ALA A 338 0.88 -23.95 -8.96
CA ALA A 338 -0.06 -22.89 -8.60
C ALA A 338 0.63 -21.52 -8.45
N ARG A 339 1.83 -21.49 -7.84
CA ARG A 339 2.61 -20.26 -7.68
C ARG A 339 3.26 -19.80 -8.98
N HIS A 340 3.94 -20.70 -9.69
CA HIS A 340 4.66 -20.36 -10.91
C HIS A 340 3.74 -19.96 -12.06
N ARG A 341 2.52 -20.49 -12.09
CA ARG A 341 1.52 -20.25 -13.14
C ARG A 341 0.24 -19.66 -12.58
N ALA A 342 0.34 -18.81 -11.55
CA ALA A 342 -0.83 -18.22 -10.88
C ALA A 342 -1.82 -17.55 -11.86
N ALA A 343 -1.35 -16.77 -12.84
CA ALA A 343 -2.23 -16.16 -13.85
C ALA A 343 -3.00 -17.18 -14.70
N HIS A 344 -2.38 -18.32 -15.03
CA HIS A 344 -3.05 -19.40 -15.74
C HIS A 344 -4.16 -20.01 -14.88
N TRP A 345 -3.86 -20.30 -13.61
CA TRP A 345 -4.83 -20.90 -12.70
C TRP A 345 -5.95 -19.93 -12.31
N LEU A 346 -5.68 -18.63 -12.26
CA LEU A 346 -6.70 -17.58 -12.12
C LEU A 346 -7.64 -17.55 -13.34
N THR A 347 -7.09 -17.74 -14.54
CA THR A 347 -7.92 -17.91 -15.75
C THR A 347 -8.80 -19.15 -15.65
N ALA A 348 -8.24 -20.29 -15.22
CA ALA A 348 -9.03 -21.51 -15.01
C ALA A 348 -10.11 -21.32 -13.92
N ALA A 349 -9.79 -20.60 -12.84
CA ALA A 349 -10.73 -20.27 -11.76
C ALA A 349 -11.90 -19.42 -12.27
N GLY A 350 -11.62 -18.38 -13.05
CA GLY A 350 -12.65 -17.54 -13.68
C GLY A 350 -13.61 -18.35 -14.56
N ALA A 351 -13.07 -19.26 -15.38
CA ALA A 351 -13.88 -20.16 -16.21
C ALA A 351 -14.74 -21.12 -15.38
N ARG A 352 -14.20 -21.67 -14.29
CA ARG A 352 -14.94 -22.55 -13.38
C ARG A 352 -16.09 -21.82 -12.70
N LEU A 353 -15.85 -20.61 -12.20
CA LEU A 353 -16.88 -19.78 -11.56
C LEU A 353 -17.99 -19.42 -12.56
N ALA A 354 -17.64 -19.07 -13.80
CA ALA A 354 -18.62 -18.75 -14.84
C ALA A 354 -19.55 -19.94 -15.15
N ARG A 355 -19.03 -21.18 -15.19
CA ARG A 355 -19.86 -22.40 -15.40
C ARG A 355 -20.81 -22.68 -14.24
N ALA A 356 -20.38 -22.36 -13.02
CA ALA A 356 -21.17 -22.59 -11.80
C ALA A 356 -22.18 -21.47 -11.52
N ALA A 357 -22.04 -20.31 -12.17
CA ALA A 357 -22.90 -19.16 -11.94
C ALA A 357 -24.30 -19.39 -12.56
N PRO A 358 -25.38 -18.99 -11.87
CA PRO A 358 -26.73 -19.15 -12.39
C PRO A 358 -26.92 -18.34 -13.70
N PRO A 359 -27.84 -18.75 -14.57
CA PRO A 359 -28.27 -17.91 -15.69
C PRO A 359 -28.91 -16.63 -15.12
N PHE A 360 -28.73 -15.50 -15.81
CA PHE A 360 -29.34 -14.24 -15.38
C PHE A 360 -30.84 -14.30 -15.64
N THR A 361 -31.65 -14.38 -14.58
CA THR A 361 -33.10 -14.13 -14.66
C THR A 361 -33.34 -12.63 -14.58
N VAL A 362 -33.92 -12.07 -15.64
CA VAL A 362 -34.36 -10.67 -15.77
C VAL A 362 -35.51 -10.39 -14.82
#